data_AF-A0A8T1D3J6-F1
#
_entry.id   AF-A0A8T1D3J6-F1
#
_cell.length_a   1.000
_cell.length_b   1.000
_cell.length_c   1.000
_cell.angle_alpha   90.00
_cell.angle_beta   90.00
_cell.angle_gamma   90.00
#
_symmetry.space_group_name_H-M   'P 1'
#
loop_
_entity.id
_entity.type
_entity.pdbx_description
1 polymer ?
#
loop_
_entity_poly.entity_id
_entity_poly.type
_entity_poly.pdbx_seq_one_letter_code
_entity_poly.pdbx_strand_id
1 'polypeptide(L)'
;MEDEFLNAVFRFKHKAPRGCQDPELCKASVQHFAAFVANLEALEGQDQICGRVEPLGDDRVVPASAVTKHELDGLKEVCHRLEDDGTVRHTRGDVWYDPWLPMYGCAIQRTMLSATKVELKVIFVDGWERMLHFLPTGQCVHCSVPKTYHFLCCGDLDTDLVEKYEDAFQLELLQAQRRHGSLRSAKTHELGHQKTPQFIKAVVQRAIASITGISESCSITPQGGTTDVGQHTGGLPRDTCWPLVQAAIEQNLCCGKGLFRKTLVMFQLSLLQTEVHEVADVFGGECSVGVKHGCDAVDDLFFMLQDVDQQVVNLLESGYDVSVLQGQCTRLHGSIEGFVDALIRKTADQNLLA
;
A
#
# COMPACT_ATOMS: atom_id res chain seq x y z
N MET A 1 12.02 8.46 -8.24
CA MET A 1 10.65 8.14 -7.79
C MET A 1 10.49 6.62 -7.75
N GLU A 2 10.95 5.90 -8.77
CA GLU A 2 11.02 4.42 -8.80
C GLU A 2 11.79 3.83 -7.61
N ASP A 3 13.04 4.25 -7.34
CA ASP A 3 13.79 3.80 -6.14
C ASP A 3 13.03 3.95 -4.81
N GLU A 4 12.25 5.02 -4.67
CA GLU A 4 11.48 5.30 -3.46
C GLU A 4 10.26 4.38 -3.35
N PHE A 5 9.61 4.12 -4.48
CA PHE A 5 8.50 3.19 -4.59
C PHE A 5 8.97 1.75 -4.33
N LEU A 6 10.06 1.30 -4.95
CA LEU A 6 10.64 -0.02 -4.73
C LEU A 6 11.03 -0.23 -3.27
N ASN A 7 11.63 0.78 -2.63
CA ASN A 7 11.95 0.69 -1.21
C ASN A 7 10.69 0.66 -0.32
N ALA A 8 9.59 1.29 -0.73
CA ALA A 8 8.31 1.18 -0.02
C ALA A 8 7.67 -0.22 -0.18
N VAL A 9 7.80 -0.83 -1.36
CA VAL A 9 7.26 -2.18 -1.65
C VAL A 9 8.09 -3.28 -1.00
N PHE A 10 9.41 -3.28 -1.22
CA PHE A 10 10.31 -4.36 -0.79
C PHE A 10 10.95 -4.11 0.57
N ARG A 11 11.15 -2.85 0.98
CA ARG A 11 11.81 -2.49 2.24
C ARG A 11 13.21 -3.09 2.38
N PHE A 12 14.10 -2.69 1.49
CA PHE A 12 15.49 -3.14 1.47
C PHE A 12 16.13 -3.08 2.86
N LYS A 13 16.67 -4.20 3.35
CA LYS A 13 17.28 -4.30 4.68
C LYS A 13 18.44 -3.32 4.91
N HIS A 14 19.15 -2.99 3.83
CA HIS A 14 20.33 -2.13 3.84
C HIS A 14 20.03 -0.67 3.49
N LYS A 15 18.81 -0.34 3.02
CA LYS A 15 18.39 1.05 2.82
C LYS A 15 17.57 1.50 4.03
N ALA A 16 17.67 2.79 4.35
CA ALA A 16 16.82 3.35 5.38
C ALA A 16 15.36 3.30 4.90
N PRO A 17 14.43 2.71 5.67
CA PRO A 17 13.01 2.79 5.35
C PRO A 17 12.63 4.26 5.37
N ARG A 18 12.06 4.74 4.26
CA ARG A 18 11.56 6.12 4.21
C ARG A 18 10.21 6.14 4.92
N GLY A 19 10.15 6.87 6.03
CA GLY A 19 8.89 7.26 6.67
C GLY A 19 8.13 8.30 5.85
N CYS A 20 8.00 8.09 4.54
CA CYS A 20 7.27 8.99 3.68
C CYS A 20 5.78 8.88 4.01
N GLN A 21 5.16 10.02 4.31
CA GLN A 21 3.74 10.13 4.65
C GLN A 21 3.09 11.12 3.69
N ASP A 22 3.39 10.96 2.40
CA ASP A 22 2.95 11.84 1.30
C ASP A 22 1.76 11.21 0.55
N PRO A 23 0.61 11.90 0.46
CA PRO A 23 -0.51 11.47 -0.36
C PRO A 23 -0.14 11.20 -1.84
N GLU A 24 0.82 11.92 -2.40
CA GLU A 24 1.24 11.72 -3.80
C GLU A 24 1.95 10.37 -4.00
N LEU A 25 2.64 9.85 -2.97
CA LEU A 25 3.20 8.50 -3.02
C LEU A 25 2.11 7.43 -2.99
N CYS A 26 0.99 7.67 -2.31
CA CYS A 26 -0.17 6.76 -2.36
C CYS A 26 -0.74 6.71 -3.77
N LYS A 27 -0.92 7.88 -4.41
CA LYS A 27 -1.40 7.98 -5.80
C LYS A 27 -0.45 7.32 -6.80
N ALA A 28 0.85 7.57 -6.70
CA ALA A 28 1.86 6.91 -7.54
C ALA A 28 1.82 5.38 -7.37
N SER A 29 1.64 4.90 -6.13
CA SER A 29 1.51 3.47 -5.86
C SER A 29 0.27 2.84 -6.51
N VAL A 30 -0.86 3.56 -6.49
CA VAL A 30 -2.09 3.15 -7.19
C VAL A 30 -1.83 3.06 -8.70
N GLN A 31 -1.17 4.06 -9.28
CA GLN A 31 -0.85 4.09 -10.71
C GLN A 31 0.05 2.93 -11.14
N HIS A 32 1.10 2.62 -10.37
CA HIS A 32 1.96 1.46 -10.65
C HIS A 32 1.17 0.15 -10.59
N PHE A 33 0.30 -0.02 -9.60
CA PHE A 33 -0.54 -1.21 -9.49
C PHE A 33 -1.56 -1.32 -10.64
N ALA A 34 -2.21 -0.20 -11.01
CA ALA A 34 -3.15 -0.16 -12.12
C ALA A 34 -2.49 -0.46 -13.48
N ALA A 35 -1.29 0.10 -13.72
CA ALA A 35 -0.50 -0.20 -14.91
C ALA A 35 -0.14 -1.70 -14.98
N PHE A 36 0.21 -2.31 -13.86
CA PHE A 36 0.42 -3.76 -13.79
C PHE A 36 -0.86 -4.55 -14.12
N VAL A 37 -2.00 -4.21 -13.50
CA VAL A 37 -3.28 -4.88 -13.76
C VAL A 37 -3.72 -4.74 -15.22
N ALA A 38 -3.44 -3.60 -15.86
CA ALA A 38 -3.74 -3.37 -17.26
C ALA A 38 -2.97 -4.33 -18.21
N ASN A 39 -1.79 -4.78 -17.80
CA ASN A 39 -0.95 -5.72 -18.55
C ASN A 39 -1.26 -7.21 -18.25
N LEU A 40 -2.20 -7.50 -17.34
CA LEU A 40 -2.59 -8.87 -17.04
C LEU A 40 -3.52 -9.44 -18.12
N GLU A 41 -3.24 -10.66 -18.54
CA GLU A 41 -4.10 -11.43 -19.44
C GLU A 41 -4.88 -12.49 -18.66
N ALA A 42 -6.18 -12.60 -18.98
CA ALA A 42 -7.04 -13.62 -18.41
C ALA A 42 -6.81 -14.96 -19.11
N LEU A 43 -6.80 -16.05 -18.35
CA LEU A 43 -6.84 -17.39 -18.92
C LEU A 43 -8.13 -17.62 -19.73
N GLU A 44 -7.98 -18.06 -20.98
CA GLU A 44 -9.11 -18.45 -21.82
C GLU A 44 -9.72 -19.78 -21.33
N GLY A 45 -11.06 -19.83 -21.26
CA GLY A 45 -11.80 -21.10 -21.11
C GLY A 45 -12.15 -21.55 -19.70
N GLN A 46 -11.94 -20.75 -18.66
CA GLN A 46 -12.43 -21.03 -17.30
C GLN A 46 -13.29 -19.89 -16.75
N ASP A 47 -14.60 -19.96 -16.96
CA ASP A 47 -15.60 -19.15 -16.25
C ASP A 47 -15.79 -19.69 -14.83
N GLN A 48 -14.72 -19.67 -14.02
CA GLN A 48 -14.83 -19.98 -12.60
C GLN A 48 -15.25 -18.72 -11.86
N ILE A 49 -16.54 -18.63 -11.53
CA ILE A 49 -17.09 -17.57 -10.68
C ILE A 49 -16.49 -17.73 -9.28
N CYS A 50 -15.99 -16.64 -8.69
CA CYS A 50 -15.55 -16.62 -7.28
C CYS A 50 -16.79 -16.84 -6.40
N GLY A 51 -17.10 -18.10 -6.08
CA GLY A 51 -18.19 -18.43 -5.17
C GLY A 51 -17.81 -18.11 -3.73
N ARG A 52 -18.63 -17.31 -3.03
CA ARG A 52 -18.54 -17.06 -1.57
C ARG A 52 -18.90 -18.30 -0.71
N VAL A 53 -18.81 -19.51 -1.27
CA VAL A 53 -19.45 -20.70 -0.68
C VAL A 53 -18.62 -21.27 0.47
N GLU A 54 -17.30 -21.06 0.50
CA GLU A 54 -16.49 -21.35 1.69
C GLU A 54 -15.50 -20.20 2.01
N PRO A 55 -15.63 -19.53 3.17
CA PRO A 55 -14.75 -18.43 3.55
C PRO A 55 -13.31 -18.83 3.92
N LEU A 56 -12.98 -20.13 3.92
CA LEU A 56 -11.68 -20.66 4.34
C LEU A 56 -11.03 -21.64 3.34
N GLY A 57 -11.73 -22.05 2.29
CA GLY A 57 -11.21 -22.94 1.25
C GLY A 57 -11.13 -22.22 -0.09
N ASP A 58 -9.94 -21.83 -0.52
CA ASP A 58 -9.71 -21.71 -1.98
C ASP A 58 -9.46 -23.12 -2.49
N ASP A 59 -10.52 -23.92 -2.61
CA ASP A 59 -10.48 -25.32 -3.10
C ASP A 59 -10.06 -25.44 -4.57
N ARG A 60 -9.75 -24.31 -5.19
CA ARG A 60 -9.31 -24.24 -6.57
C ARG A 60 -7.78 -24.38 -6.58
N VAL A 61 -7.29 -25.46 -7.20
CA VAL A 61 -5.90 -25.55 -7.66
C VAL A 61 -5.74 -24.56 -8.83
N VAL A 62 -5.80 -23.26 -8.55
CA VAL A 62 -5.53 -22.21 -9.54
C VAL A 62 -4.02 -21.97 -9.56
N PRO A 63 -3.39 -21.96 -10.74
CA PRO A 63 -2.02 -21.50 -10.85
C PRO A 63 -1.89 -20.08 -10.27
N ALA A 64 -0.95 -19.90 -9.34
CA ALA A 64 -0.71 -18.61 -8.71
C ALA A 64 -0.30 -17.53 -9.72
N SER A 65 0.28 -17.94 -10.86
CA SER A 65 0.69 -17.07 -11.96
C SER A 65 -0.43 -16.64 -12.89
N ALA A 66 -1.67 -17.09 -12.65
CA ALA A 66 -2.76 -16.88 -13.58
C ALA A 66 -4.01 -16.29 -12.93
N VAL A 67 -4.74 -15.52 -13.73
CA VAL A 67 -6.00 -14.88 -13.33
C VAL A 67 -7.12 -15.31 -14.28
N THR A 68 -8.27 -15.65 -13.72
CA THR A 68 -9.49 -15.86 -14.52
C THR A 68 -10.02 -14.52 -15.01
N LYS A 69 -10.92 -14.55 -16.01
CA LYS A 69 -11.58 -13.33 -16.49
C LYS A 69 -12.31 -12.58 -15.37
N HIS A 70 -13.03 -13.30 -14.52
CA HIS A 70 -13.76 -12.71 -13.40
C HIS A 70 -12.82 -12.06 -12.37
N GLU A 71 -11.69 -12.71 -12.06
CA GLU A 71 -10.67 -12.14 -11.17
C GLU A 71 -10.02 -10.88 -11.77
N LEU A 72 -9.73 -10.89 -13.07
CA LEU A 72 -9.19 -9.74 -13.78
C LEU A 72 -10.20 -8.58 -13.80
N ASP A 73 -11.48 -8.85 -14.05
CA ASP A 73 -12.54 -7.84 -13.97
C ASP A 73 -12.64 -7.26 -12.55
N GLY A 74 -12.53 -8.09 -11.53
CA GLY A 74 -12.48 -7.66 -10.13
C GLY A 74 -11.26 -6.78 -9.80
N LEU A 75 -10.09 -7.09 -10.35
CA LEU A 75 -8.88 -6.28 -10.19
C LEU A 75 -9.02 -4.92 -10.90
N LYS A 76 -9.53 -4.91 -12.14
CA LYS A 76 -9.78 -3.68 -12.91
C LYS A 76 -10.77 -2.76 -12.20
N GLU A 77 -11.84 -3.34 -11.65
CA GLU A 77 -12.81 -2.62 -10.83
C GLU A 77 -12.17 -2.00 -9.57
N VAL A 78 -11.28 -2.73 -8.89
CA VAL A 78 -10.53 -2.17 -7.74
C VAL A 78 -9.62 -1.03 -8.18
N CYS A 79 -8.89 -1.17 -9.29
CA CYS A 79 -8.07 -0.08 -9.82
C CYS A 79 -8.90 1.17 -10.12
N HIS A 80 -10.06 1.00 -10.77
CA HIS A 80 -10.97 2.11 -11.07
C HIS A 80 -11.40 2.88 -9.80
N ARG A 81 -11.74 2.16 -8.72
CA ARG A 81 -12.12 2.76 -7.42
C ARG A 81 -10.98 3.52 -6.74
N LEU A 82 -9.74 3.08 -6.94
CA LEU A 82 -8.56 3.70 -6.34
C LEU A 82 -8.08 4.92 -7.12
N GLU A 83 -8.31 4.94 -8.44
CA GLU A 83 -7.95 6.05 -9.33
C GLU A 83 -9.00 7.18 -9.38
N ASP A 84 -10.23 6.90 -8.94
CA ASP A 84 -11.31 7.89 -8.87
C ASP A 84 -10.97 9.03 -7.88
N ASP A 85 -10.84 10.24 -8.42
CA ASP A 85 -10.53 11.46 -7.68
C ASP A 85 -11.77 12.12 -7.06
N GLY A 86 -12.94 11.49 -7.17
CA GLY A 86 -14.21 11.98 -6.63
C GLY A 86 -14.87 13.08 -7.47
N THR A 87 -14.31 13.44 -8.63
CA THR A 87 -14.87 14.50 -9.50
C THR A 87 -15.92 13.98 -10.47
N VAL A 88 -15.96 12.67 -10.68
CA VAL A 88 -16.93 12.00 -11.56
C VAL A 88 -18.26 11.86 -10.83
N ARG A 89 -19.37 11.85 -11.58
CA ARG A 89 -20.69 11.63 -11.00
C ARG A 89 -20.87 10.16 -10.62
N HIS A 90 -20.92 9.88 -9.32
CA HIS A 90 -21.13 8.53 -8.79
C HIS A 90 -22.57 8.03 -8.90
N THR A 91 -22.69 6.72 -9.11
CA THR A 91 -23.92 5.93 -9.11
C THR A 91 -23.91 4.93 -7.95
N ARG A 92 -25.07 4.30 -7.71
CA ARG A 92 -25.22 3.37 -6.60
C ARG A 92 -24.25 2.20 -6.71
N GLY A 93 -23.46 1.99 -5.68
CA GLY A 93 -22.46 0.93 -5.58
C GLY A 93 -21.03 1.43 -5.77
N ASP A 94 -20.85 2.64 -6.30
CA ASP A 94 -19.52 3.22 -6.52
C ASP A 94 -18.80 3.45 -5.19
N VAL A 95 -17.50 3.17 -5.20
CA VAL A 95 -16.59 3.31 -4.06
C VAL A 95 -15.38 4.11 -4.53
N TRP A 96 -14.98 5.11 -3.76
CA TRP A 96 -13.79 5.92 -4.07
C TRP A 96 -13.06 6.33 -2.79
N TYR A 97 -11.81 6.76 -2.95
CA TYR A 97 -10.92 7.11 -1.85
C TYR A 97 -10.45 8.55 -1.96
N ASP A 98 -10.94 9.38 -1.06
CA ASP A 98 -10.44 10.74 -0.92
C ASP A 98 -10.87 11.32 0.44
N PRO A 99 -9.99 12.06 1.15
CA PRO A 99 -8.57 12.19 0.90
C PRO A 99 -7.77 10.98 1.40
N TRP A 100 -6.61 10.77 0.77
CA TRP A 100 -5.54 9.93 1.30
C TRP A 100 -4.81 10.68 2.41
N LEU A 101 -4.71 10.06 3.60
CA LEU A 101 -4.19 10.68 4.82
C LEU A 101 -3.06 9.84 5.45
N PRO A 102 -1.97 9.54 4.72
CA PRO A 102 -0.89 8.68 5.21
C PRO A 102 -0.22 9.21 6.48
N MET A 103 -0.20 10.54 6.70
CA MET A 103 0.30 11.15 7.94
C MET A 103 -0.53 10.82 9.19
N TYR A 104 -1.74 10.28 9.01
CA TYR A 104 -2.63 9.76 10.05
C TYR A 104 -2.77 8.23 9.96
N GLY A 105 -2.10 7.59 8.98
CA GLY A 105 -2.15 6.14 8.79
C GLY A 105 -3.49 5.65 8.28
N CYS A 106 -4.24 6.49 7.55
CA CYS A 106 -5.58 6.18 7.08
C CYS A 106 -5.93 6.81 5.73
N ALA A 107 -7.08 6.42 5.18
CA ALA A 107 -7.76 7.08 4.06
C ALA A 107 -9.27 7.09 4.31
N ILE A 108 -9.99 8.04 3.71
CA ILE A 108 -11.46 8.07 3.76
C ILE A 108 -11.99 7.31 2.54
N GLN A 109 -12.68 6.20 2.80
CA GLN A 109 -13.48 5.49 1.81
C GLN A 109 -14.88 6.06 1.80
N ARG A 110 -15.37 6.39 0.61
CA ARG A 110 -16.74 6.80 0.36
C ARG A 110 -17.47 5.71 -0.42
N THR A 111 -18.74 5.48 -0.12
CA THR A 111 -19.54 4.46 -0.83
C THR A 111 -20.94 4.98 -1.11
N MET A 112 -21.33 5.02 -2.39
CA MET A 112 -22.64 5.50 -2.81
C MET A 112 -23.71 4.43 -2.54
N LEU A 113 -24.39 4.51 -1.40
CA LEU A 113 -25.41 3.53 -0.98
C LEU A 113 -26.69 3.61 -1.83
N SER A 114 -27.05 4.83 -2.25
CA SER A 114 -28.23 5.13 -3.05
C SER A 114 -28.05 6.46 -3.77
N ALA A 115 -29.01 6.83 -4.63
CA ALA A 115 -29.00 8.12 -5.33
C ALA A 115 -28.97 9.35 -4.40
N THR A 116 -29.26 9.18 -3.11
CA THR A 116 -29.34 10.27 -2.14
C THR A 116 -28.40 10.10 -0.93
N LYS A 117 -27.63 8.99 -0.84
CA LYS A 117 -26.82 8.71 0.36
C LYS A 117 -25.44 8.16 0.04
N VAL A 118 -24.45 8.69 0.74
CA VAL A 118 -23.05 8.28 0.74
C VAL A 118 -22.64 7.83 2.14
N GLU A 119 -22.07 6.64 2.27
CA GLU A 119 -21.46 6.15 3.51
C GLU A 119 -19.99 6.61 3.57
N LEU A 120 -19.55 7.07 4.75
CA LEU A 120 -18.16 7.43 5.02
C LEU A 120 -17.52 6.44 6.01
N LYS A 121 -16.37 5.88 5.61
CA LYS A 121 -15.53 5.00 6.44
C LYS A 121 -14.09 5.50 6.45
N VAL A 122 -13.42 5.39 7.59
CA VAL A 122 -11.97 5.57 7.67
C VAL A 122 -11.32 4.20 7.62
N ILE A 123 -10.61 3.87 6.55
CA ILE A 123 -9.74 2.69 6.47
C ILE A 123 -8.36 3.05 7.03
N PHE A 124 -7.74 2.17 7.80
CA PHE A 124 -6.44 2.46 8.42
C PHE A 124 -5.60 1.21 8.64
N VAL A 125 -4.29 1.40 8.64
CA VAL A 125 -3.30 0.34 8.85
C VAL A 125 -2.96 0.17 10.34
N ASP A 126 -2.82 -1.07 10.79
CA ASP A 126 -2.56 -1.41 12.19
C ASP A 126 -1.75 -2.72 12.33
N GLY A 127 -1.63 -3.23 13.56
CA GLY A 127 -0.85 -4.44 13.86
C GLY A 127 0.64 -4.19 13.68
N TRP A 128 1.12 -3.07 14.22
CA TRP A 128 2.48 -2.59 14.03
C TRP A 128 3.51 -3.49 14.70
N GLU A 129 4.41 -4.05 13.90
CA GLU A 129 5.54 -4.85 14.36
C GLU A 129 6.86 -4.10 14.22
N ARG A 130 7.75 -4.30 15.18
CA ARG A 130 9.09 -3.71 15.16
C ARG A 130 9.99 -4.44 14.16
N MET A 131 10.64 -3.69 13.29
CA MET A 131 11.63 -4.19 12.33
C MET A 131 12.95 -3.42 12.45
N LEU A 132 14.05 -4.09 12.14
CA LEU A 132 15.42 -3.56 12.24
C LEU A 132 16.06 -3.52 10.85
N HIS A 133 16.61 -2.37 10.48
CA HIS A 133 17.43 -2.19 9.27
C HIS A 133 18.86 -1.92 9.68
N PHE A 134 19.80 -2.62 9.06
CA PHE A 134 21.23 -2.44 9.30
C PHE A 134 21.83 -1.76 8.07
N LEU A 135 22.10 -0.46 8.20
CA LEU A 135 22.62 0.33 7.10
C LEU A 135 24.09 -0.01 6.83
N PRO A 136 24.59 0.16 5.59
CA PRO A 136 26.02 0.00 5.26
C PRO A 136 26.95 0.85 6.12
N THR A 137 26.44 1.93 6.73
CA THR A 137 27.17 2.77 7.70
C THR A 137 27.41 2.09 9.06
N GLY A 138 26.84 0.91 9.29
CA GLY A 138 26.82 0.22 10.58
C GLY A 138 25.72 0.71 11.53
N GLN A 139 24.91 1.69 11.09
CA GLN A 139 23.79 2.20 11.89
C GLN A 139 22.62 1.21 11.89
N CYS A 140 22.11 0.89 13.08
CA CYS A 140 20.85 0.18 13.26
C CYS A 140 19.69 1.19 13.27
N VAL A 141 18.73 1.01 12.37
CA VAL A 141 17.52 1.82 12.27
C VAL A 141 16.32 0.97 12.69
N HIS A 142 15.54 1.50 13.63
CA HIS A 142 14.31 0.89 14.11
C HIS A 142 13.13 1.47 13.32
N CYS A 143 12.33 0.60 12.72
CA CYS A 143 11.09 0.99 12.07
C CYS A 143 9.92 0.14 12.59
N SER A 144 8.70 0.52 12.21
CA SER A 144 7.48 -0.20 12.52
C SER A 144 6.70 -0.46 11.24
N VAL A 145 6.26 -1.69 11.06
CA VAL A 145 5.58 -2.17 9.85
C VAL A 145 4.17 -2.63 10.24
N PRO A 146 3.12 -2.18 9.54
CA PRO A 146 1.77 -2.68 9.79
C PRO A 146 1.61 -4.09 9.21
N LYS A 147 0.81 -4.92 9.89
CA LYS A 147 0.50 -6.30 9.48
C LYS A 147 -0.96 -6.53 9.12
N THR A 148 -1.82 -5.59 9.49
CA THR A 148 -3.25 -5.69 9.24
C THR A 148 -3.81 -4.30 8.93
N TYR A 149 -5.07 -4.26 8.55
CA TYR A 149 -5.85 -3.03 8.46
C TYR A 149 -7.21 -3.25 9.11
N HIS A 150 -7.86 -2.14 9.42
CA HIS A 150 -9.19 -2.08 9.99
C HIS A 150 -9.95 -0.89 9.40
N PHE A 151 -11.24 -0.79 9.69
CA PHE A 151 -12.04 0.36 9.30
C PHE A 151 -12.91 0.86 10.46
N LEU A 152 -13.21 2.15 10.43
CA LEU A 152 -14.11 2.81 11.36
C LEU A 152 -15.27 3.40 10.58
N CYS A 153 -16.50 3.02 10.94
CA CYS A 153 -17.68 3.68 10.40
C CYS A 153 -17.79 5.10 10.98
N CYS A 154 -17.94 6.10 10.10
CA CYS A 154 -18.05 7.50 10.48
C CYS A 154 -19.50 7.98 10.47
N GLY A 155 -20.26 7.58 9.45
CA GLY A 155 -21.68 7.93 9.30
C GLY A 155 -22.10 7.98 7.83
N ASP A 156 -23.38 8.29 7.62
CA ASP A 156 -23.96 8.50 6.30
C ASP A 156 -24.16 10.00 6.06
N LEU A 157 -24.06 10.40 4.79
CA LEU A 157 -24.23 11.78 4.33
C LEU A 157 -25.21 11.80 3.15
N ASP A 158 -26.11 12.78 3.13
CA ASP A 158 -26.96 12.99 1.97
C ASP A 158 -26.13 13.58 0.80
N THR A 159 -26.40 13.13 -0.43
CA THR A 159 -25.54 13.46 -1.60
C THR A 159 -25.46 14.96 -1.89
N ASP A 160 -26.49 15.73 -1.54
CA ASP A 160 -26.55 17.19 -1.68
C ASP A 160 -25.68 17.93 -0.65
N LEU A 161 -25.16 17.22 0.36
CA LEU A 161 -24.29 17.77 1.39
C LEU A 161 -22.80 17.43 1.17
N VAL A 162 -22.45 16.66 0.13
CA VAL A 162 -21.06 16.22 -0.13
C VAL A 162 -20.11 17.39 -0.32
N GLU A 163 -20.47 18.40 -1.12
CA GLU A 163 -19.63 19.59 -1.33
C GLU A 163 -19.44 20.37 -0.02
N LYS A 164 -20.52 20.57 0.75
CA LYS A 164 -20.46 21.26 2.05
C LYS A 164 -19.63 20.49 3.08
N TYR A 165 -19.68 19.15 3.01
CA TYR A 165 -18.89 18.28 3.86
C TYR A 165 -17.40 18.45 3.60
N GLU A 166 -16.98 18.56 2.34
CA GLU A 166 -15.55 18.72 2.02
C GLU A 166 -15.01 20.02 2.63
N ASP A 167 -15.72 21.13 2.44
CA ASP A 167 -15.35 22.41 3.05
C ASP A 167 -15.32 22.33 4.59
N ALA A 168 -16.33 21.70 5.19
CA ALA A 168 -16.40 21.53 6.64
C ALA A 168 -15.29 20.62 7.18
N PHE A 169 -14.95 19.56 6.46
CA PHE A 169 -13.89 18.62 6.82
C PHE A 169 -12.53 19.31 6.79
N GLN A 170 -12.20 20.02 5.71
CA GLN A 170 -10.93 20.75 5.59
C GLN A 170 -10.79 21.82 6.67
N LEU A 171 -11.89 22.55 6.94
CA LEU A 171 -11.91 23.56 8.00
C LEU A 171 -11.68 22.95 9.38
N GLU A 172 -12.40 21.88 9.74
CA GLU A 172 -12.25 21.19 11.02
C GLU A 172 -10.85 20.57 11.18
N LEU A 173 -10.32 19.94 10.12
CA LEU A 173 -8.98 19.37 10.12
C LEU A 173 -7.92 20.45 10.37
N LEU A 174 -7.98 21.56 9.62
CA LEU A 174 -7.04 22.67 9.74
C LEU A 174 -7.12 23.37 11.11
N GLN A 175 -8.34 23.53 11.65
CA GLN A 175 -8.52 24.06 13.00
C GLN A 175 -7.94 23.11 14.06
N ALA A 176 -8.24 21.82 13.97
CA ALA A 176 -7.75 20.81 14.90
C ALA A 176 -6.22 20.68 14.85
N GLN A 177 -5.62 20.81 13.66
CA GLN A 177 -4.17 20.79 13.48
C GLN A 177 -3.44 21.93 14.19
N ARG A 178 -4.07 23.11 14.32
CA ARG A 178 -3.51 24.30 14.98
C ARG A 178 -3.66 24.29 16.51
N ARG A 179 -4.39 23.34 17.09
CA ARG A 179 -4.61 23.26 18.54
C ARG A 179 -3.42 22.61 19.26
N HIS A 180 -2.72 23.38 20.09
CA HIS A 180 -1.56 22.94 20.89
C HIS A 180 -1.74 23.28 22.38
N GLY A 181 -0.95 22.63 23.26
CA GLY A 181 -0.89 22.97 24.69
C GLY A 181 -2.13 22.59 25.50
N SER A 182 -2.63 23.51 26.34
CA SER A 182 -3.79 23.33 27.22
C SER A 182 -5.11 23.06 26.48
N LEU A 183 -5.15 23.34 25.17
CA LEU A 183 -6.27 23.09 24.25
C LEU A 183 -6.32 21.62 23.74
N ARG A 184 -5.44 20.74 24.24
CA ARG A 184 -5.43 19.29 23.95
C ARG A 184 -6.24 18.46 24.95
N SER A 185 -7.01 19.11 25.82
CA SER A 185 -7.58 18.42 26.98
C SER A 185 -8.78 17.57 26.60
N ALA A 186 -8.65 16.25 26.76
CA ALA A 186 -9.79 15.32 26.71
C ALA A 186 -10.91 15.70 27.72
N LYS A 187 -10.60 16.52 28.73
CA LYS A 187 -11.52 17.03 29.74
C LYS A 187 -12.49 18.11 29.21
N THR A 188 -12.14 18.80 28.13
CA THR A 188 -12.96 19.87 27.51
C THR A 188 -13.64 19.44 26.21
N HIS A 189 -13.60 18.13 25.85
CA HIS A 189 -14.07 17.61 24.56
C HIS A 189 -13.37 18.23 23.33
N GLU A 190 -12.20 18.85 23.52
CA GLU A 190 -11.45 19.47 22.43
C GLU A 190 -10.59 18.44 21.69
N LEU A 191 -10.61 18.49 20.35
CA LEU A 191 -9.72 17.69 19.51
C LEU A 191 -8.27 18.20 19.62
N GLY A 192 -7.45 17.51 20.40
CA GLY A 192 -6.00 17.67 20.34
C GLY A 192 -5.43 17.01 19.09
N HIS A 193 -4.51 17.69 18.38
CA HIS A 193 -3.81 17.13 17.22
C HIS A 193 -3.06 15.85 17.63
N GLN A 194 -3.61 14.69 17.22
CA GLN A 194 -2.99 13.37 17.31
C GLN A 194 -2.87 12.79 15.90
N LYS A 195 -1.74 12.17 15.57
CA LYS A 195 -1.54 11.53 14.26
C LYS A 195 -2.10 10.10 14.29
N THR A 196 -3.41 9.98 14.47
CA THR A 196 -4.12 8.69 14.58
C THR A 196 -5.34 8.63 13.65
N PRO A 197 -5.75 7.43 13.21
CA PRO A 197 -6.99 7.26 12.44
C PRO A 197 -8.24 7.68 13.21
N GLN A 198 -8.26 7.45 14.53
CA GLN A 198 -9.38 7.84 15.38
C GLN A 198 -9.53 9.37 15.53
N PHE A 199 -8.44 10.12 15.42
CA PHE A 199 -8.50 11.57 15.29
C PHE A 199 -9.23 11.96 13.99
N ILE A 200 -8.89 11.35 12.86
CA ILE A 200 -9.57 11.61 11.58
C ILE A 200 -11.04 11.21 11.65
N LYS A 201 -11.38 10.06 12.23
CA LYS A 201 -12.78 9.69 12.46
C LYS A 201 -13.54 10.79 13.21
N ALA A 202 -12.96 11.35 14.26
CA ALA A 202 -13.61 12.41 15.03
C ALA A 202 -13.75 13.72 14.23
N VAL A 203 -12.76 14.07 13.40
CA VAL A 203 -12.86 15.20 12.46
C VAL A 203 -14.02 14.99 11.47
N VAL A 204 -14.12 13.80 10.87
CA VAL A 204 -15.22 13.44 9.95
C VAL A 204 -16.57 13.58 10.65
N GLN A 205 -16.72 13.04 11.86
CA GLN A 205 -17.98 13.10 12.59
C GLN A 205 -18.38 14.53 12.99
N ARG A 206 -17.41 15.38 13.34
CA ARG A 206 -17.68 16.81 13.62
C ARG A 206 -18.06 17.58 12.36
N ALA A 207 -17.44 17.28 11.21
CA ALA A 207 -17.82 17.87 9.93
C ALA A 207 -19.24 17.46 9.51
N ILE A 208 -19.65 16.19 9.71
CA ILE A 208 -21.02 15.75 9.46
C ILE A 208 -22.00 16.45 10.40
N ALA A 209 -21.68 16.56 11.70
CA ALA A 209 -22.55 17.20 12.68
C ALA A 209 -22.76 18.70 12.38
N SER A 210 -21.72 19.41 11.94
CA SER A 210 -21.80 20.84 11.65
C SER A 210 -22.71 21.18 10.46
N ILE A 211 -22.72 20.33 9.43
CA ILE A 211 -23.54 20.55 8.23
C ILE A 211 -24.97 20.01 8.36
N THR A 212 -25.19 18.99 9.21
CA THR A 212 -26.53 18.40 9.45
C THR A 212 -27.30 19.09 10.57
N GLY A 213 -26.64 19.94 11.38
CA GLY A 213 -27.26 20.62 12.51
C GLY A 213 -27.66 19.68 13.66
N ILE A 214 -27.19 18.42 13.62
CA ILE A 214 -27.39 17.45 14.70
C ILE A 214 -26.51 17.89 15.87
N SER A 215 -27.15 18.46 16.90
CA SER A 215 -26.53 18.86 18.17
C SER A 215 -25.71 17.70 18.78
N GLU A 216 -24.54 18.04 19.33
CA GLU A 216 -23.48 17.21 19.96
C GLU A 216 -23.95 16.36 21.17
N SER A 217 -25.13 15.73 21.10
CA SER A 217 -25.71 14.93 22.17
C SER A 217 -25.08 13.55 22.33
N CYS A 218 -24.31 13.08 21.35
CA CYS A 218 -23.32 12.03 21.56
C CYS A 218 -21.97 12.71 21.70
N SER A 219 -21.43 12.73 22.91
CA SER A 219 -20.07 13.20 23.17
C SER A 219 -19.10 12.47 22.23
N ILE A 220 -18.68 13.11 21.14
CA ILE A 220 -17.59 12.63 20.29
C ILE A 220 -16.30 12.93 21.08
N THR A 221 -16.12 12.22 22.19
CA THR A 221 -14.83 12.19 22.86
C THR A 221 -13.85 11.52 21.91
N PRO A 222 -12.69 12.13 21.62
CA PRO A 222 -11.61 11.40 20.98
C PRO A 222 -11.24 10.26 21.93
N GLN A 223 -11.79 9.07 21.67
CA GLN A 223 -11.35 7.86 22.32
C GLN A 223 -9.88 7.71 21.92
N GLY A 224 -8.96 7.65 22.88
CA GLY A 224 -7.55 7.48 22.54
C GLY A 224 -7.36 6.17 21.78
N GLY A 225 -6.71 6.24 20.60
CA GLY A 225 -6.09 5.07 19.95
C GLY A 225 -6.51 4.78 18.50
N THR A 226 -5.50 4.49 17.67
CA THR A 226 -5.37 3.36 16.72
C THR A 226 -3.92 3.38 16.18
N THR A 227 -3.02 3.46 17.16
CA THR A 227 -1.58 3.77 17.06
C THR A 227 -1.20 5.11 16.43
N ASP A 228 -0.43 5.93 17.17
CA ASP A 228 0.13 7.17 16.65
C ASP A 228 1.21 6.83 15.60
N VAL A 229 0.97 7.24 14.35
CA VAL A 229 1.90 7.03 13.23
C VAL A 229 2.91 8.18 13.08
N GLY A 230 2.82 9.18 13.96
CA GLY A 230 3.75 10.28 14.10
C GLY A 230 5.02 9.95 14.89
N GLN A 231 5.87 10.96 15.05
CA GLN A 231 7.14 10.87 15.78
C GLN A 231 6.98 10.99 17.31
N HIS A 232 5.76 11.09 17.84
CA HIS A 232 5.54 11.36 19.27
C HIS A 232 6.04 10.25 20.20
N THR A 233 6.25 9.03 19.68
CA THR A 233 6.87 7.92 20.40
C THR A 233 8.40 7.80 20.20
N GLY A 234 9.02 8.77 19.51
CA GLY A 234 10.42 8.69 19.07
C GLY A 234 10.61 7.77 17.85
N GLY A 235 11.74 7.92 17.15
CA GLY A 235 12.08 7.12 15.95
C GLY A 235 11.71 7.77 14.62
N LEU A 236 11.83 6.99 13.53
CA LEU A 236 11.44 7.44 12.19
C LEU A 236 9.91 7.49 12.05
N PRO A 237 9.38 8.38 11.19
CA PRO A 237 7.97 8.31 10.83
C PRO A 237 7.64 6.94 10.25
N ARG A 238 6.41 6.49 10.47
CA ARG A 238 5.98 5.18 9.97
C ARG A 238 5.69 5.25 8.48
N ASP A 239 6.13 4.22 7.77
CA ASP A 239 5.80 4.00 6.36
C ASP A 239 4.35 3.51 6.25
N THR A 240 3.46 4.41 5.83
CA THR A 240 2.01 4.18 5.76
C THR A 240 1.50 4.15 4.32
N CYS A 241 2.21 4.73 3.35
CA CYS A 241 1.68 4.95 2.01
C CYS A 241 1.36 3.63 1.27
N TRP A 242 2.36 2.77 1.06
CA TRP A 242 2.13 1.50 0.37
C TRP A 242 1.19 0.55 1.16
N PRO A 243 1.36 0.38 2.48
CA PRO A 243 0.42 -0.42 3.27
C PRO A 243 -1.04 0.05 3.21
N LEU A 244 -1.28 1.35 3.09
CA LEU A 244 -2.64 1.89 2.94
C LEU A 244 -3.26 1.52 1.59
N VAL A 245 -2.47 1.58 0.52
CA VAL A 245 -2.90 1.16 -0.82
C VAL A 245 -3.22 -0.34 -0.80
N GLN A 246 -2.36 -1.17 -0.19
CA GLN A 246 -2.62 -2.59 0.01
C GLN A 246 -3.91 -2.86 0.78
N ALA A 247 -4.16 -2.13 1.86
CA ALA A 247 -5.39 -2.24 2.64
C ALA A 247 -6.64 -1.89 1.80
N ALA A 248 -6.56 -0.83 1.00
CA ALA A 248 -7.65 -0.41 0.12
C ALA A 248 -7.94 -1.43 -1.00
N ILE A 249 -6.89 -2.06 -1.56
CA ILE A 249 -7.03 -3.16 -2.52
C ILE A 249 -7.70 -4.36 -1.84
N GLU A 250 -7.14 -4.86 -0.74
CA GLU A 250 -7.65 -6.07 -0.06
C GLU A 250 -9.11 -5.89 0.40
N GLN A 251 -9.48 -4.71 0.88
CA GLN A 251 -10.83 -4.40 1.36
C GLN A 251 -11.90 -4.43 0.24
N ASN A 252 -11.53 -4.08 -0.99
CA ASN A 252 -12.49 -3.95 -2.11
C ASN A 252 -12.51 -5.14 -3.05
N LEU A 253 -11.60 -6.09 -2.86
CA LEU A 253 -11.48 -7.25 -3.72
C LEU A 253 -12.56 -8.31 -3.39
N CYS A 254 -13.43 -8.60 -4.37
CA CYS A 254 -14.58 -9.48 -4.14
C CYS A 254 -14.23 -10.98 -4.08
N CYS A 255 -13.08 -11.39 -4.59
CA CYS A 255 -12.61 -12.79 -4.68
C CYS A 255 -11.79 -13.29 -3.47
N GLY A 256 -11.87 -12.59 -2.34
CA GLY A 256 -11.23 -13.01 -1.09
C GLY A 256 -9.71 -12.82 -1.05
N LYS A 257 -9.11 -13.26 0.07
CA LYS A 257 -7.69 -13.03 0.39
C LYS A 257 -6.72 -13.76 -0.55
N GLY A 258 -7.17 -14.84 -1.18
CA GLY A 258 -6.39 -15.62 -2.14
C GLY A 258 -5.98 -14.81 -3.36
N LEU A 259 -6.95 -14.16 -4.01
CA LEU A 259 -6.68 -13.28 -5.16
C LEU A 259 -5.73 -12.15 -4.77
N PHE A 260 -5.96 -11.50 -3.64
CA PHE A 260 -5.09 -10.41 -3.18
C PHE A 260 -3.64 -10.87 -3.03
N ARG A 261 -3.41 -12.00 -2.34
CA ARG A 261 -2.07 -12.54 -2.11
C ARG A 261 -1.37 -12.90 -3.41
N LYS A 262 -2.02 -13.66 -4.30
CA LYS A 262 -1.39 -14.04 -5.58
C LYS A 262 -1.09 -12.82 -6.45
N THR A 263 -2.02 -11.86 -6.53
CA THR A 263 -1.82 -10.64 -7.32
C THR A 263 -0.67 -9.80 -6.77
N LEU A 264 -0.53 -9.69 -5.45
CA LEU A 264 0.58 -8.97 -4.83
C LEU A 264 1.93 -9.62 -5.17
N VAL A 265 2.03 -10.96 -5.13
CA VAL A 265 3.25 -11.68 -5.52
C VAL A 265 3.56 -11.48 -7.00
N MET A 266 2.57 -11.58 -7.88
CA MET A 266 2.75 -11.31 -9.31
C MET A 266 3.19 -9.86 -9.56
N PHE A 267 2.64 -8.90 -8.81
CA PHE A 267 3.02 -7.50 -8.88
C PHE A 267 4.48 -7.29 -8.47
N GLN A 268 4.90 -7.80 -7.30
CA GLN A 268 6.28 -7.72 -6.85
C GLN A 268 7.24 -8.41 -7.83
N LEU A 269 6.87 -9.57 -8.35
CA LEU A 269 7.67 -10.26 -9.36
C LEU A 269 7.80 -9.44 -10.65
N SER A 270 6.75 -8.73 -11.07
CA SER A 270 6.82 -7.84 -12.24
C SER A 270 7.77 -6.66 -12.01
N LEU A 271 7.77 -6.08 -10.81
CA LEU A 271 8.73 -5.02 -10.45
C LEU A 271 10.16 -5.55 -10.48
N LEU A 272 10.41 -6.73 -9.91
CA LEU A 272 11.73 -7.37 -9.99
C LEU A 272 12.17 -7.65 -11.43
N GLN A 273 11.25 -8.08 -12.30
CA GLN A 273 11.56 -8.31 -13.71
C GLN A 273 11.97 -7.01 -14.41
N THR A 274 11.26 -5.90 -14.15
CA THR A 274 11.61 -4.58 -14.66
C THR A 274 12.99 -4.15 -14.17
N GLU A 275 13.25 -4.23 -12.86
CA GLU A 275 14.56 -3.85 -12.30
C GLU A 275 15.72 -4.69 -12.84
N VAL A 276 15.53 -6.00 -13.00
CA VAL A 276 16.55 -6.87 -13.62
C VAL A 276 16.81 -6.44 -15.07
N HIS A 277 15.77 -6.05 -15.81
CA HIS A 277 15.91 -5.60 -17.19
C HIS A 277 16.66 -4.26 -17.28
N GLU A 278 16.30 -3.30 -16.43
CA GLU A 278 16.96 -2.00 -16.36
C GLU A 278 18.44 -2.16 -16.00
N VAL A 279 18.74 -2.97 -14.98
CA VAL A 279 20.13 -3.28 -14.60
C VAL A 279 20.87 -3.99 -15.73
N ALA A 280 20.24 -4.94 -16.44
CA ALA A 280 20.86 -5.58 -17.60
C ALA A 280 21.29 -4.57 -18.67
N ASP A 281 20.46 -3.58 -18.96
CA ASP A 281 20.78 -2.53 -19.93
C ASP A 281 21.98 -1.68 -19.47
N VAL A 282 22.06 -1.35 -18.18
CA VAL A 282 23.22 -0.60 -17.65
C VAL A 282 24.50 -1.44 -17.68
N PHE A 283 24.42 -2.75 -17.45
CA PHE A 283 25.56 -3.66 -17.54
C PHE A 283 25.97 -3.99 -18.98
N GLY A 284 25.02 -3.95 -19.93
CA GLY A 284 25.25 -4.21 -21.36
C GLY A 284 25.65 -2.98 -22.18
N GLY A 285 25.44 -1.76 -21.67
CA GLY A 285 25.78 -0.51 -22.33
C GLY A 285 27.26 -0.11 -22.24
N GLU A 286 27.68 0.84 -23.08
CA GLU A 286 29.04 1.42 -23.10
C GLU A 286 29.38 2.22 -21.81
N CYS A 287 28.36 2.56 -21.01
CA CYS A 287 28.54 3.24 -19.72
C CYS A 287 29.02 2.26 -18.65
N SER A 288 30.30 2.34 -18.31
CA SER A 288 30.87 1.52 -17.24
C SER A 288 30.25 1.88 -15.88
N VAL A 289 29.30 1.09 -15.38
CA VAL A 289 28.80 1.21 -13.99
C VAL A 289 29.95 1.10 -13.00
N GLY A 290 30.12 2.06 -12.10
CA GLY A 290 31.14 1.96 -11.06
C GLY A 290 30.93 0.69 -10.22
N VAL A 291 32.00 -0.04 -9.90
CA VAL A 291 31.91 -1.35 -9.19
C VAL A 291 31.01 -1.26 -7.96
N LYS A 292 31.15 -0.21 -7.16
CA LYS A 292 30.31 0.03 -5.97
C LYS A 292 28.82 0.10 -6.29
N HIS A 293 28.43 0.93 -7.27
CA HIS A 293 27.03 1.08 -7.67
C HIS A 293 26.47 -0.22 -8.25
N GLY A 294 27.30 -0.98 -8.96
CA GLY A 294 26.92 -2.30 -9.46
C GLY A 294 26.66 -3.29 -8.33
N CYS A 295 27.53 -3.32 -7.31
CA CYS A 295 27.32 -4.16 -6.13
C CYS A 295 26.04 -3.79 -5.39
N ASP A 296 25.81 -2.49 -5.14
CA ASP A 296 24.61 -2.01 -4.45
C ASP A 296 23.33 -2.45 -5.20
N ALA A 297 23.31 -2.32 -6.53
CA ALA A 297 22.17 -2.74 -7.36
C ALA A 297 21.94 -4.27 -7.33
N VAL A 298 23.01 -5.08 -7.37
CA VAL A 298 22.89 -6.54 -7.28
C VAL A 298 22.37 -6.98 -5.91
N ASP A 299 22.83 -6.34 -4.83
CA ASP A 299 22.35 -6.60 -3.48
C ASP A 299 20.85 -6.27 -3.33
N ASP A 300 20.39 -5.18 -3.95
CA ASP A 300 18.96 -4.84 -4.04
C ASP A 300 18.16 -5.93 -4.78
N LEU A 301 18.64 -6.37 -5.95
CA LEU A 301 17.96 -7.39 -6.76
C LEU A 301 17.84 -8.74 -6.03
N PHE A 302 18.91 -9.20 -5.36
CA PHE A 302 18.85 -10.41 -4.54
C PHE A 302 17.89 -10.27 -3.37
N PHE A 303 17.83 -9.08 -2.77
CA PHE A 303 16.89 -8.82 -1.69
C PHE A 303 15.43 -8.86 -2.16
N MET A 304 15.12 -8.22 -3.30
CA MET A 304 13.80 -8.30 -3.92
C MET A 304 13.43 -9.75 -4.26
N LEU A 305 14.37 -10.51 -4.85
CA LEU A 305 14.16 -11.92 -5.16
C LEU A 305 13.86 -12.73 -3.90
N GLN A 306 14.61 -12.52 -2.81
CA GLN A 306 14.36 -13.19 -1.54
C GLN A 306 12.96 -12.89 -0.98
N ASP A 307 12.49 -11.64 -1.06
CA ASP A 307 11.14 -11.28 -0.61
C ASP A 307 10.08 -11.98 -1.47
N VAL A 308 10.21 -11.94 -2.80
CA VAL A 308 9.29 -12.62 -3.72
C VAL A 308 9.27 -14.13 -3.47
N ASP A 309 10.43 -14.77 -3.35
CA ASP A 309 10.55 -16.21 -3.08
C ASP A 309 9.86 -16.59 -1.77
N GLN A 310 10.01 -15.79 -0.72
CA GLN A 310 9.33 -16.04 0.55
C GLN A 310 7.80 -15.96 0.39
N GLN A 311 7.29 -15.01 -0.40
CA GLN A 311 5.85 -14.93 -0.66
C GLN A 311 5.35 -16.08 -1.55
N VAL A 312 6.15 -16.52 -2.53
CA VAL A 312 5.87 -17.71 -3.34
C VAL A 312 5.79 -18.96 -2.48
N VAL A 313 6.68 -19.12 -1.49
CA VAL A 313 6.60 -20.22 -0.50
C VAL A 313 5.31 -20.13 0.32
N ASN A 314 4.93 -18.93 0.78
CA ASN A 314 3.68 -18.76 1.53
C ASN A 314 2.44 -19.15 0.70
N LEU A 315 2.45 -18.88 -0.62
CA LEU A 315 1.40 -19.33 -1.54
C LEU A 315 1.41 -20.85 -1.69
N LEU A 316 2.57 -21.48 -1.83
CA LEU A 316 2.70 -22.94 -1.90
C LEU A 316 2.18 -23.61 -0.62
N GLU A 317 2.53 -23.09 0.56
CA GLU A 317 2.02 -23.57 1.85
C GLU A 317 0.49 -23.38 1.99
N SER A 318 -0.07 -22.39 1.29
CA SER A 318 -1.51 -22.15 1.20
C SER A 318 -2.21 -23.02 0.13
N GLY A 319 -1.50 -23.92 -0.56
CA GLY A 319 -2.07 -24.88 -1.51
C GLY A 319 -2.10 -24.44 -2.98
N TYR A 320 -1.50 -23.30 -3.33
CA TYR A 320 -1.45 -22.84 -4.72
C TYR A 320 -0.40 -23.58 -5.55
N ASP A 321 -0.66 -23.79 -6.84
CA ASP A 321 0.37 -24.20 -7.80
C ASP A 321 1.24 -22.99 -8.15
N VAL A 322 2.49 -23.02 -7.70
CA VAL A 322 3.47 -21.95 -7.88
C VAL A 322 4.57 -22.30 -8.89
N SER A 323 4.46 -23.42 -9.60
CA SER A 323 5.52 -23.94 -10.48
C SER A 323 6.04 -22.91 -11.50
N VAL A 324 5.12 -22.14 -12.11
CA VAL A 324 5.46 -21.06 -13.06
C VAL A 324 6.20 -19.91 -12.36
N LEU A 325 5.73 -19.48 -11.19
CA LEU A 325 6.36 -18.39 -10.42
C LEU A 325 7.77 -18.81 -9.97
N GLN A 326 7.95 -20.03 -9.46
CA GLN A 326 9.26 -20.58 -9.11
C GLN A 326 10.20 -20.63 -10.32
N GLY A 327 9.69 -21.02 -11.49
CA GLY A 327 10.45 -20.99 -12.74
C GLY A 327 10.88 -19.58 -13.15
N GLN A 328 10.04 -18.56 -12.92
CA GLN A 328 10.39 -17.15 -13.14
C GLN A 328 11.47 -16.68 -12.17
N CYS A 329 11.32 -16.95 -10.86
CA CYS A 329 12.33 -16.64 -9.85
C CYS A 329 13.69 -17.28 -10.16
N THR A 330 13.69 -18.56 -10.57
CA THR A 330 14.93 -19.28 -10.95
C THR A 330 15.63 -18.61 -12.13
N ARG A 331 14.88 -18.13 -13.13
CA ARG A 331 15.46 -17.39 -14.26
C ARG A 331 16.05 -16.06 -13.82
N LEU A 332 15.35 -15.31 -12.97
CA LEU A 332 15.83 -14.03 -12.45
C LEU A 332 17.08 -14.22 -11.59
N HIS A 333 17.13 -15.26 -10.75
CA HIS A 333 18.33 -15.63 -10.00
C HIS A 333 19.54 -15.78 -10.93
N GLY A 334 19.40 -16.58 -12.00
CA GLY A 334 20.48 -16.78 -12.98
C GLY A 334 20.91 -15.49 -13.68
N SER A 335 19.98 -14.58 -13.99
CA SER A 335 20.31 -13.26 -14.53
C SER A 335 21.12 -12.42 -13.54
N ILE A 336 20.70 -12.38 -12.28
CA ILE A 336 21.38 -11.62 -11.21
C ILE A 336 22.78 -12.18 -10.95
N GLU A 337 22.95 -13.51 -10.91
CA GLU A 337 24.27 -14.16 -10.84
C GLU A 337 25.16 -13.76 -12.02
N GLY A 338 24.60 -13.64 -13.22
CA GLY A 338 25.33 -13.14 -14.39
C GLY A 338 25.88 -11.72 -14.20
N PHE A 339 25.16 -10.84 -13.49
CA PHE A 339 25.64 -9.50 -13.13
C PHE A 339 26.78 -9.56 -12.10
N VAL A 340 26.70 -10.45 -11.11
CA VAL A 340 27.79 -10.70 -10.14
C VAL A 340 29.07 -11.09 -10.89
N ASP A 341 28.98 -12.05 -11.81
CA ASP A 341 30.13 -12.49 -12.61
C ASP A 341 30.75 -11.35 -13.43
N ALA A 342 29.91 -10.48 -14.00
CA ALA A 342 30.36 -9.30 -14.71
C ALA A 342 31.11 -8.31 -13.79
N LEU A 343 30.61 -8.08 -12.57
CA LEU A 343 31.28 -7.24 -11.57
C LEU A 343 32.61 -7.82 -11.11
N ILE A 344 32.68 -9.14 -10.89
CA ILE A 344 33.91 -9.82 -10.48
C ILE A 344 34.98 -9.64 -11.56
N ARG A 345 34.65 -9.89 -12.83
CA ARG A 345 35.58 -9.69 -13.95
C ARG A 345 36.09 -8.26 -14.03
N LYS A 346 35.17 -7.29 -13.94
CA LYS A 346 35.52 -5.87 -13.97
C LYS A 346 36.42 -5.44 -12.81
N THR A 347 36.15 -5.96 -11.61
CA THR A 347 36.97 -5.70 -10.42
C THR A 347 38.36 -6.30 -10.57
N ALA A 348 38.47 -7.50 -11.14
CA ALA A 348 39.75 -8.12 -11.45
C ALA A 348 40.56 -7.29 -12.46
N ASP A 349 39.94 -6.82 -13.54
CA ASP A 349 40.60 -5.98 -14.55
C ASP A 349 41.11 -4.65 -13.97
N GLN A 350 40.33 -4.02 -13.09
CA GLN A 350 40.74 -2.78 -12.41
C GLN A 350 41.92 -2.99 -11.46
N ASN A 351 42.00 -4.13 -10.78
CA ASN A 351 43.09 -4.46 -9.86
C ASN A 351 44.35 -5.01 -10.55
N LEU A 352 44.24 -5.50 -11.80
CA LEU A 352 45.38 -5.93 -12.61
C LEU A 352 46.05 -4.77 -13.37
N LEU A 353 45.35 -3.63 -13.52
CA LEU A 353 45.85 -2.41 -14.15
C LEU A 353 46.36 -1.35 -13.15
N ALA A 354 46.24 -1.62 -11.84
CA ALA A 354 46.80 -0.83 -10.74
C ALA A 354 48.13 -1.42 -10.27
#